data_AF-A0A090G8A0-F1
#
_entry.id   AF-A0A090G8A0-F1
#
_cell.length_a   1.000
_cell.length_b   1.000
_cell.length_c   1.000
_cell.angle_alpha   90.00
_cell.angle_beta   90.00
_cell.angle_gamma   90.00
#
_symmetry.space_group_name_H-M   'P 1'
#
loop_
_entity.id
_entity.type
_entity.pdbx_description
1 polymer ?
#
loop_
_entity_poly.entity_id
_entity_poly.type
_entity_poly.pdbx_seq_one_letter_code
_entity_poly.pdbx_strand_id
1 'polypeptide(L)'
;MDASPRVTLLLGSAPDVMRCASWPKHAFAGIVVINNAWRVRPDWDVLVHAGDFPPDRMPRPEPTQRIFSAAHYVPAQNSFGGFVYAGGTMSMTAAYWTVHSRRPDVLAFLGCDMIYDHSGDTHFYGTGRADPLRDDVTLQSLEAKSARLLIHALRRGTLCVNLSNLPRSRLVFPKLSFAEVRDLSAADLAAMKAELAAGIDVKAVDAAETMEREFDYFYEHGMYWNHLDEIDGADLARIDRLWLEAVEGLTAPPLEQCSAAE
;
A
#
# COMPACT_ATOMS: atom_id res chain seq x y z
N MET A 1 -25.50 12.36 -15.49
CA MET A 1 -25.39 11.38 -14.40
C MET A 1 -23.91 11.23 -14.16
N ASP A 2 -23.38 11.79 -13.08
CA ASP A 2 -21.98 11.53 -12.73
C ASP A 2 -21.86 10.05 -12.39
N ALA A 3 -20.96 9.36 -13.10
CA ALA A 3 -20.70 7.96 -12.84
C ALA A 3 -20.10 7.80 -11.44
N SER A 4 -20.53 6.78 -10.70
CA SER A 4 -19.93 6.44 -9.40
C SER A 4 -18.42 6.20 -9.57
N PRO A 5 -17.60 6.61 -8.58
CA PRO A 5 -16.15 6.38 -8.62
C PRO A 5 -15.77 4.92 -8.86
N ARG A 6 -14.74 4.69 -9.66
CA ARG A 6 -14.16 3.35 -9.85
C ARG A 6 -13.29 2.97 -8.66
N VAL A 7 -13.87 2.23 -7.73
CA VAL A 7 -13.17 1.69 -6.56
C VAL A 7 -12.49 0.37 -6.88
N THR A 8 -11.19 0.25 -6.57
CA THR A 8 -10.48 -1.04 -6.54
C THR A 8 -10.16 -1.42 -5.11
N LEU A 9 -10.53 -2.63 -4.70
CA LEU A 9 -10.19 -3.19 -3.39
C LEU A 9 -8.84 -3.94 -3.48
N LEU A 10 -7.90 -3.60 -2.61
CA LEU A 10 -6.61 -4.28 -2.47
C LEU A 10 -6.57 -5.04 -1.14
N LEU A 11 -6.41 -6.36 -1.23
CA LEU A 11 -6.47 -7.28 -0.11
C LEU A 11 -5.09 -7.83 0.25
N GLY A 12 -4.67 -7.51 1.47
CA GLY A 12 -3.50 -8.10 2.12
C GLY A 12 -3.86 -9.27 3.01
N SER A 13 -3.05 -9.54 4.03
CA SER A 13 -3.15 -10.74 4.85
C SER A 13 -3.55 -10.51 6.30
N ALA A 14 -3.60 -9.28 6.81
CA ALA A 14 -3.92 -9.04 8.22
C ALA A 14 -5.35 -9.54 8.56
N PRO A 15 -5.61 -9.99 9.81
CA PRO A 15 -6.85 -10.72 10.15
C PRO A 15 -8.16 -10.00 9.79
N ASP A 16 -8.18 -8.66 9.86
CA ASP A 16 -9.36 -7.85 9.52
C ASP A 16 -9.81 -8.00 8.05
N VAL A 17 -8.96 -8.56 7.17
CA VAL A 17 -9.29 -8.81 5.76
C VAL A 17 -10.52 -9.69 5.58
N MET A 18 -10.81 -10.59 6.53
CA MET A 18 -11.94 -11.52 6.43
C MET A 18 -13.30 -10.81 6.45
N ARG A 19 -13.37 -9.56 6.92
CA ARG A 19 -14.63 -8.79 6.90
C ARG A 19 -15.17 -8.57 5.49
N CYS A 20 -14.30 -8.56 4.47
CA CYS A 20 -14.75 -8.35 3.09
C CYS A 20 -15.33 -9.58 2.40
N ALA A 21 -15.28 -10.76 3.04
CA ALA A 21 -15.79 -12.01 2.45
C ALA A 21 -17.29 -11.92 2.11
N SER A 22 -18.06 -11.15 2.87
CA SER A 22 -19.49 -10.92 2.64
C SER A 22 -19.80 -9.66 1.82
N TRP A 23 -18.81 -8.85 1.46
CA TRP A 23 -19.05 -7.59 0.75
C TRP A 23 -19.43 -7.84 -0.72
N PRO A 24 -20.48 -7.17 -1.22
CA PRO A 24 -20.95 -7.36 -2.58
C PRO A 24 -19.86 -7.00 -3.61
N LYS A 25 -19.57 -7.94 -4.52
CA LYS A 25 -18.59 -7.75 -5.60
C LYS A 25 -18.82 -6.49 -6.43
N HIS A 26 -20.08 -6.17 -6.71
CA HIS A 26 -20.47 -5.02 -7.54
C HIS A 26 -20.14 -3.66 -6.91
N ALA A 27 -19.78 -3.60 -5.63
CA ALA A 27 -19.27 -2.38 -5.01
C ALA A 27 -17.86 -2.02 -5.49
N PHE A 28 -17.16 -2.94 -6.18
CA PHE A 28 -15.80 -2.75 -6.64
C PHE A 28 -15.71 -2.93 -8.16
N ALA A 29 -15.04 -1.98 -8.82
CA ALA A 29 -14.65 -2.11 -10.22
C ALA A 29 -13.54 -3.18 -10.41
N GLY A 30 -12.81 -3.51 -9.34
CA GLY A 30 -11.79 -4.56 -9.33
C GLY A 30 -11.39 -4.97 -7.92
N ILE A 31 -10.93 -6.21 -7.77
CA ILE A 31 -10.37 -6.77 -6.54
C ILE A 31 -8.99 -7.34 -6.87
N VAL A 32 -7.98 -6.76 -6.23
CA VAL A 32 -6.59 -7.19 -6.30
C VAL A 32 -6.27 -7.89 -4.97
N VAL A 33 -5.76 -9.11 -5.05
CA VAL A 33 -5.36 -9.91 -3.88
C VAL A 33 -3.85 -10.10 -3.87
N ILE A 34 -3.25 -10.09 -2.69
CA ILE A 34 -1.80 -10.24 -2.49
C ILE A 34 -1.49 -11.62 -1.91
N ASN A 35 -0.55 -12.36 -2.52
CA ASN A 35 -0.08 -13.65 -2.02
C ASN A 35 -1.28 -14.55 -1.63
N ASN A 36 -1.34 -15.02 -0.38
CA ASN A 36 -2.40 -15.90 0.11
C ASN A 36 -3.80 -15.26 0.19
N ALA A 37 -3.94 -13.94 0.02
CA ALA A 37 -5.22 -13.24 0.13
C ALA A 37 -6.25 -13.68 -0.93
N TRP A 38 -5.82 -14.39 -1.99
CA TRP A 38 -6.73 -15.05 -2.94
C TRP A 38 -7.71 -16.02 -2.25
N ARG A 39 -7.39 -16.52 -1.04
CA ARG A 39 -8.23 -17.42 -0.26
C ARG A 39 -9.38 -16.72 0.47
N VAL A 40 -9.34 -15.39 0.59
CA VAL A 40 -10.34 -14.61 1.36
C VAL A 40 -11.72 -14.67 0.69
N ARG A 41 -11.74 -14.62 -0.65
CA ARG A 41 -12.95 -14.67 -1.47
C ARG A 41 -12.61 -15.23 -2.86
N PRO A 42 -13.50 -15.98 -3.52
CA PRO A 42 -13.19 -16.66 -4.78
C PRO A 42 -13.24 -15.76 -6.03
N ASP A 43 -13.85 -14.58 -5.95
CA ASP A 43 -14.19 -13.69 -7.06
C ASP A 43 -13.25 -12.46 -7.16
N TRP A 44 -11.97 -12.66 -6.83
CA TRP A 44 -10.91 -11.68 -7.14
C TRP A 44 -10.66 -11.60 -8.65
N ASP A 45 -10.09 -10.50 -9.13
CA ASP A 45 -9.78 -10.30 -10.55
C ASP A 45 -8.28 -10.48 -10.85
N VAL A 46 -7.42 -10.00 -9.93
CA VAL A 46 -5.96 -10.08 -10.08
C VAL A 46 -5.31 -10.55 -8.79
N LEU A 47 -4.50 -11.59 -8.88
CA LEU A 47 -3.54 -11.97 -7.85
C LEU A 47 -2.18 -11.36 -8.18
N VAL A 48 -1.62 -10.57 -7.27
CA VAL A 48 -0.22 -10.12 -7.30
C VAL A 48 0.56 -10.89 -6.25
N HIS A 49 1.70 -11.48 -6.61
CA HIS A 49 2.46 -12.32 -5.69
C HIS A 49 3.97 -12.07 -5.74
N ALA A 50 4.65 -12.33 -4.62
CA ALA A 50 6.10 -12.25 -4.52
C ALA A 50 6.80 -13.25 -5.46
N GLY A 51 8.03 -12.93 -5.86
CA GLY A 51 8.81 -13.78 -6.76
C GLY A 51 9.09 -15.19 -6.20
N ASP A 52 9.12 -15.32 -4.87
CA ASP A 52 9.33 -16.56 -4.12
C ASP A 52 8.03 -17.19 -3.61
N PHE A 53 6.86 -16.72 -4.07
CA PHE A 53 5.57 -17.24 -3.62
C PHE A 53 5.43 -18.74 -3.98
N PRO A 54 5.17 -19.65 -3.01
CA PRO A 54 5.29 -21.09 -3.24
C PRO A 54 4.32 -21.63 -4.30
N PRO A 55 4.79 -22.37 -5.34
CA PRO A 55 3.93 -22.87 -6.41
C PRO A 55 2.76 -23.74 -5.96
N ASP A 56 2.91 -24.50 -4.87
CA ASP A 56 1.88 -25.33 -4.25
C ASP A 56 0.75 -24.52 -3.60
N ARG A 57 0.98 -23.23 -3.35
CA ARG A 57 -0.01 -22.28 -2.83
C ARG A 57 -0.68 -21.44 -3.91
N MET A 58 -0.35 -21.64 -5.19
CA MET A 58 -1.02 -20.91 -6.28
C MET A 58 -2.46 -21.40 -6.44
N PRO A 59 -3.41 -20.48 -6.66
CA PRO A 59 -4.74 -20.87 -7.08
C PRO A 59 -4.69 -21.38 -8.53
N ARG A 60 -5.71 -22.15 -8.90
CA ARG A 60 -6.06 -22.33 -10.32
C ARG A 60 -6.96 -21.16 -10.70
N PRO A 61 -6.53 -20.24 -11.57
CA PRO A 61 -7.33 -19.07 -11.90
C PRO A 61 -8.51 -19.45 -12.78
N GLU A 62 -9.67 -18.85 -12.52
CA GLU A 62 -10.81 -18.83 -13.43
C GLU A 62 -10.46 -18.07 -14.74
N PRO A 63 -11.20 -18.25 -15.84
CA PRO A 63 -10.88 -17.60 -17.12
C PRO A 63 -10.77 -16.07 -17.07
N THR A 64 -11.50 -15.42 -16.16
CA THR A 64 -11.49 -13.96 -15.95
C THR A 64 -10.37 -13.49 -15.01
N GLN A 65 -9.77 -14.41 -14.26
CA GLN A 65 -8.72 -14.13 -13.29
C GLN A 65 -7.35 -14.04 -13.94
N ARG A 66 -6.49 -13.22 -13.34
CA ARG A 66 -5.11 -13.04 -13.80
C ARG A 66 -4.13 -13.14 -12.63
N ILE A 67 -2.97 -13.73 -12.90
CA ILE A 67 -1.87 -13.87 -11.94
C ILE A 67 -0.71 -13.02 -12.43
N PHE A 68 -0.25 -12.11 -11.58
CA PHE A 68 0.71 -11.07 -11.88
C PHE A 68 1.94 -11.27 -10.98
N SER A 69 3.09 -11.49 -11.62
CA SER A 69 4.40 -11.68 -11.00
C SER A 69 5.31 -10.45 -11.19
N ALA A 70 6.58 -10.57 -10.80
CA ALA A 70 7.61 -9.53 -10.94
C ALA A 70 7.69 -8.92 -12.34
N ALA A 71 7.47 -9.71 -13.39
CA ALA A 71 7.44 -9.23 -14.77
C ALA A 71 6.40 -8.11 -15.01
N HIS A 72 5.37 -8.02 -14.17
CA HIS A 72 4.30 -7.03 -14.28
C HIS A 72 4.52 -5.84 -13.35
N TYR A 73 4.91 -6.08 -12.10
CA TYR A 73 5.00 -5.03 -11.10
C TYR A 73 6.37 -4.32 -11.07
N VAL A 74 7.47 -4.97 -11.49
CA VAL A 74 8.80 -4.33 -11.53
C VAL A 74 8.80 -3.11 -12.46
N PRO A 75 8.35 -3.19 -13.73
CA PRO A 75 8.31 -2.01 -14.60
C PRO A 75 7.38 -0.91 -14.06
N ALA A 76 6.25 -1.29 -13.48
CA ALA A 76 5.30 -0.35 -12.89
C ALA A 76 5.91 0.40 -11.70
N GLN A 77 6.59 -0.31 -10.79
CA GLN A 77 7.22 0.28 -9.62
C GLN A 77 8.46 1.13 -9.98
N ASN A 78 9.22 0.71 -10.99
CA ASN A 78 10.32 1.52 -11.54
C ASN A 78 9.85 2.88 -12.07
N SER A 79 8.62 2.95 -12.62
CA SER A 79 8.02 4.24 -13.03
C SER A 79 7.77 5.21 -11.87
N PHE A 80 7.94 4.75 -10.62
CA PHE A 80 7.87 5.54 -9.39
C PHE A 80 9.20 5.53 -8.62
N GLY A 81 10.35 5.36 -9.28
CA GLY A 81 11.67 5.44 -8.63
C GLY A 81 12.19 4.12 -8.06
N GLY A 82 11.54 2.99 -8.35
CA GLY A 82 12.06 1.68 -7.98
C GLY A 82 11.78 1.28 -6.53
N PHE A 83 12.26 0.10 -6.16
CA PHE A 83 11.81 -0.61 -4.95
C PHE A 83 12.32 -0.01 -3.64
N VAL A 84 13.50 0.60 -3.64
CA VAL A 84 14.09 1.21 -2.44
C VAL A 84 13.21 2.36 -1.93
N TYR A 85 12.77 3.23 -2.84
CA TYR A 85 11.93 4.38 -2.50
C TYR A 85 10.44 4.01 -2.40
N ALA A 86 9.92 3.21 -3.34
CA ALA A 86 8.52 2.80 -3.34
C ALA A 86 8.17 1.75 -2.26
N GLY A 87 9.17 1.06 -1.71
CA GLY A 87 9.00 0.01 -0.69
C GLY A 87 8.85 -1.39 -1.29
N GLY A 88 9.57 -2.35 -0.72
CA GLY A 88 9.62 -3.74 -1.20
C GLY A 88 8.50 -4.66 -0.73
N THR A 89 7.60 -4.20 0.14
CA THR A 89 6.50 -5.06 0.62
C THR A 89 5.52 -5.36 -0.51
N MET A 90 4.89 -6.53 -0.46
CA MET A 90 3.90 -6.89 -1.49
C MET A 90 2.67 -5.97 -1.47
N SER A 91 2.34 -5.36 -0.32
CA SER A 91 1.32 -4.32 -0.22
C SER A 91 1.67 -3.08 -1.05
N MET A 92 2.90 -2.56 -0.91
CA MET A 92 3.36 -1.41 -1.70
C MET A 92 3.48 -1.77 -3.18
N THR A 93 4.09 -2.93 -3.46
CA THR A 93 4.31 -3.43 -4.83
C THR A 93 3.00 -3.56 -5.60
N ALA A 94 1.99 -4.23 -5.01
CA ALA A 94 0.69 -4.40 -5.63
C ALA A 94 -0.05 -3.06 -5.78
N ALA A 95 0.10 -2.15 -4.81
CA ALA A 95 -0.50 -0.83 -4.87
C ALA A 95 0.07 0.02 -6.01
N TYR A 96 1.40 0.13 -6.12
CA TYR A 96 2.04 0.89 -7.20
C TYR A 96 1.70 0.31 -8.57
N TRP A 97 1.67 -1.02 -8.71
CA TRP A 97 1.18 -1.65 -9.94
C TRP A 97 -0.29 -1.28 -10.24
N THR A 98 -1.16 -1.29 -9.23
CA THR A 98 -2.58 -0.95 -9.38
C THR A 98 -2.77 0.51 -9.80
N VAL A 99 -2.08 1.44 -9.14
CA VAL A 99 -2.08 2.87 -9.49
C VAL A 99 -1.57 3.08 -10.92
N HIS A 100 -0.45 2.44 -11.28
CA HIS A 100 0.14 2.54 -12.63
C HIS A 100 -0.81 2.03 -13.72
N SER A 101 -1.32 0.82 -13.53
CA SER A 101 -1.88 0.00 -14.62
C SER A 101 -3.41 0.01 -14.66
N ARG A 102 -4.07 0.23 -13.52
CA ARG A 102 -5.54 0.24 -13.41
C ARG A 102 -6.12 1.63 -13.22
N ARG A 103 -5.33 2.56 -12.65
CA ARG A 103 -5.71 3.97 -12.39
C ARG A 103 -7.13 4.09 -11.80
N PRO A 104 -7.41 3.44 -10.66
CA PRO A 104 -8.73 3.55 -10.05
C PRO A 104 -8.93 4.96 -9.50
N ASP A 105 -10.18 5.38 -9.35
CA ASP A 105 -10.50 6.65 -8.69
C ASP A 105 -10.19 6.57 -7.19
N VAL A 106 -10.40 5.38 -6.60
CA VAL A 106 -10.11 5.01 -5.22
C VAL A 106 -9.41 3.64 -5.16
N LEU A 107 -8.29 3.57 -4.46
CA LEU A 107 -7.63 2.31 -4.08
C LEU A 107 -7.88 2.08 -2.59
N ALA A 108 -8.77 1.14 -2.27
CA ALA A 108 -9.18 0.84 -0.91
C ALA A 108 -8.39 -0.35 -0.36
N PHE A 109 -7.60 -0.13 0.68
CA PHE A 109 -6.75 -1.14 1.31
C PHE A 109 -7.49 -1.84 2.44
N LEU A 110 -7.44 -3.16 2.47
CA LEU A 110 -7.87 -3.95 3.61
C LEU A 110 -6.88 -5.09 3.87
N GLY A 111 -6.53 -5.31 5.14
CA GLY A 111 -5.56 -6.34 5.52
C GLY A 111 -4.09 -5.99 5.18
N CYS A 112 -3.81 -4.72 4.86
CA CYS A 112 -2.50 -4.25 4.40
C CYS A 112 -1.75 -3.44 5.49
N ASP A 113 -2.04 -3.69 6.76
CA ASP A 113 -1.63 -2.84 7.88
C ASP A 113 -0.13 -2.84 8.17
N MET A 114 0.58 -3.89 7.76
CA MET A 114 2.03 -4.08 7.94
C MET A 114 2.49 -3.90 9.40
N ILE A 115 1.70 -4.40 10.35
CA ILE A 115 2.02 -4.47 11.77
C ILE A 115 2.58 -5.86 12.08
N TYR A 116 3.81 -5.93 12.61
CA TYR A 116 4.57 -7.17 12.79
C TYR A 116 5.09 -7.39 14.22
N ASP A 117 4.71 -6.53 15.18
CA ASP A 117 5.35 -6.39 16.49
C ASP A 117 4.65 -7.14 17.64
N HIS A 118 3.72 -8.05 17.33
CA HIS A 118 3.00 -8.84 18.33
C HIS A 118 3.11 -10.34 18.07
N SER A 119 3.26 -11.11 19.15
CA SER A 119 3.08 -12.56 19.12
C SER A 119 1.59 -12.90 18.96
N GLY A 120 1.25 -13.74 17.97
CA GLY A 120 -0.13 -14.14 17.68
C GLY A 120 -0.42 -14.31 16.18
N ASP A 121 -1.70 -14.32 15.82
CA ASP A 121 -2.15 -14.39 14.42
C ASP A 121 -1.96 -13.04 13.73
N THR A 122 -0.79 -12.85 13.14
CA THR A 122 -0.48 -11.68 12.30
C THR A 122 -1.18 -11.74 10.94
N HIS A 123 -1.73 -12.91 10.55
CA HIS A 123 -2.38 -13.15 9.28
C HIS A 123 -3.71 -13.89 9.47
N PHE A 124 -4.65 -13.78 8.52
CA PHE A 124 -5.95 -14.47 8.59
C PHE A 124 -5.84 -16.01 8.54
N TYR A 125 -4.67 -16.55 8.17
CA TYR A 125 -4.38 -17.98 8.14
C TYR A 125 -3.46 -18.43 9.29
N GLY A 126 -3.42 -17.66 10.38
CA GLY A 126 -2.59 -17.90 11.55
C GLY A 126 -1.34 -17.02 11.56
N THR A 127 -0.21 -17.57 12.01
CA THR A 127 1.08 -16.87 11.96
C THR A 127 1.72 -17.01 10.57
N GLY A 128 1.72 -15.93 9.80
CA GLY A 128 2.53 -15.83 8.59
C GLY A 128 3.94 -15.35 8.93
N ARG A 129 4.94 -15.82 8.17
CA ARG A 129 6.20 -15.08 8.05
C ARG A 129 5.89 -13.83 7.24
N ALA A 130 6.23 -12.67 7.77
CA ALA A 130 6.05 -11.43 7.03
C ALA A 130 7.00 -11.37 5.82
N ASP A 131 6.49 -10.82 4.74
CA ASP A 131 7.10 -10.84 3.41
C ASP A 131 7.33 -9.42 2.90
N PRO A 132 8.57 -9.01 2.57
CA PRO A 132 9.85 -9.69 2.86
C PRO A 132 10.41 -9.18 4.20
N LEU A 133 10.46 -10.00 5.27
CA LEU A 133 11.30 -9.67 6.44
C LEU A 133 12.73 -10.21 6.24
N ARG A 134 13.51 -9.50 5.44
CA ARG A 134 14.95 -9.42 5.68
C ARG A 134 15.17 -8.26 6.66
N ASP A 135 16.26 -8.31 7.44
CA ASP A 135 16.77 -7.07 8.05
C ASP A 135 17.19 -6.18 6.89
N ASP A 136 16.31 -5.26 6.54
CA ASP A 136 16.29 -4.58 5.25
C ASP A 136 16.09 -3.09 5.50
N VAL A 137 17.10 -2.32 5.08
CA VAL A 137 17.16 -0.87 5.26
C VAL A 137 15.93 -0.15 4.70
N THR A 138 15.25 -0.71 3.71
CA THR A 138 14.05 -0.13 3.09
C THR A 138 12.80 -0.26 3.98
N LEU A 139 12.85 -1.09 5.02
CA LEU A 139 11.74 -1.32 5.96
C LEU A 139 11.81 -0.42 7.21
N GLN A 140 12.83 0.43 7.33
CA GLN A 140 13.03 1.28 8.50
C GLN A 140 11.87 2.26 8.77
N SER A 141 11.10 2.64 7.74
CA SER A 141 9.89 3.46 7.88
C SER A 141 8.82 3.09 6.85
N LEU A 142 7.91 2.19 7.23
CA LEU A 142 6.77 1.81 6.38
C LEU A 142 5.72 2.93 6.27
N GLU A 143 5.63 3.79 7.28
CA GLU A 143 4.82 5.01 7.25
C GLU A 143 5.32 5.97 6.18
N ALA A 144 6.64 6.17 6.04
CA ALA A 144 7.18 7.01 4.98
C ALA A 144 6.89 6.43 3.59
N LYS A 145 7.02 5.11 3.42
CA LYS A 145 6.64 4.44 2.17
C LYS A 145 5.16 4.61 1.84
N SER A 146 4.28 4.55 2.85
CA SER A 146 2.85 4.76 2.64
C SER A 146 2.53 6.24 2.35
N ALA A 147 3.19 7.19 3.00
CA ALA A 147 3.06 8.63 2.69
C ALA A 147 3.46 8.93 1.25
N ARG A 148 4.62 8.42 0.81
CA ARG A 148 5.09 8.52 -0.57
C ARG A 148 4.08 7.95 -1.57
N LEU A 149 3.53 6.77 -1.29
CA LEU A 149 2.50 6.14 -2.13
C LEU A 149 1.23 7.00 -2.19
N LEU A 150 0.76 7.55 -1.06
CA LEU A 150 -0.42 8.43 -1.02
C LEU A 150 -0.25 9.62 -1.99
N ILE A 151 0.90 10.30 -1.92
CA ILE A 151 1.18 11.49 -2.70
C ILE A 151 1.29 11.16 -4.20
N HIS A 152 2.04 10.11 -4.56
CA HIS A 152 2.14 9.70 -5.97
C HIS A 152 0.83 9.15 -6.54
N ALA A 153 0.02 8.44 -5.74
CA ALA A 153 -1.31 8.00 -6.14
C ALA A 153 -2.23 9.20 -6.40
N LEU A 154 -2.22 10.19 -5.50
CA LEU A 154 -3.03 11.40 -5.64
C LEU A 154 -2.65 12.19 -6.90
N ARG A 155 -1.35 12.34 -7.19
CA ARG A 155 -0.85 12.94 -8.45
C ARG A 155 -1.28 12.17 -9.70
N ARG A 156 -1.59 10.88 -9.58
CA ARG A 156 -2.15 10.03 -10.66
C ARG A 156 -3.69 10.01 -10.67
N GLY A 157 -4.33 10.80 -9.80
CA GLY A 157 -5.78 10.88 -9.70
C GLY A 157 -6.43 9.76 -8.88
N THR A 158 -5.65 8.97 -8.12
CA THR A 158 -6.15 7.89 -7.27
C THR A 158 -6.13 8.31 -5.80
N LEU A 159 -7.26 8.17 -5.09
CA LEU A 159 -7.31 8.32 -3.63
C LEU A 159 -7.01 6.97 -2.97
N CYS A 160 -5.93 6.87 -2.19
CA CYS A 160 -5.69 5.70 -1.33
C CYS A 160 -6.46 5.86 -0.02
N VAL A 161 -7.19 4.84 0.40
CA VAL A 161 -7.94 4.83 1.69
C VAL A 161 -7.69 3.53 2.45
N ASN A 162 -7.73 3.60 3.77
CA ASN A 162 -7.55 2.45 4.66
C ASN A 162 -8.91 2.01 5.23
N LEU A 163 -9.31 0.77 4.95
CA LEU A 163 -10.56 0.17 5.45
C LEU A 163 -10.39 -0.62 6.75
N SER A 164 -9.17 -0.65 7.30
CA SER A 164 -8.81 -1.46 8.46
C SER A 164 -9.43 -0.91 9.74
N ASN A 165 -10.12 -1.80 10.45
CA ASN A 165 -10.61 -1.56 11.80
C ASN A 165 -9.55 -1.88 12.88
N LEU A 166 -8.33 -2.28 12.50
CA LEU A 166 -7.28 -2.53 13.47
C LEU A 166 -6.83 -1.23 14.16
N PRO A 167 -6.43 -1.30 15.44
CA PRO A 167 -6.03 -0.13 16.21
C PRO A 167 -4.77 0.55 15.64
N ARG A 168 -3.93 -0.22 14.93
CA ARG A 168 -2.67 0.26 14.35
C ARG A 168 -2.57 -0.16 12.89
N SER A 169 -1.96 0.70 12.10
CA SER A 169 -1.66 0.49 10.68
C SER A 169 -0.47 1.36 10.31
N ARG A 170 0.46 0.85 9.50
CA ARG A 170 1.55 1.63 8.90
C ARG A 170 1.07 2.47 7.70
N LEU A 171 -0.19 2.32 7.30
CA LEU A 171 -0.82 3.09 6.24
C LEU A 171 -1.30 4.43 6.80
N VAL A 172 -0.67 5.54 6.37
CA VAL A 172 -1.06 6.91 6.75
C VAL A 172 -2.27 7.44 5.97
N PHE A 173 -2.96 6.58 5.23
CA PHE A 173 -4.11 6.96 4.41
C PHE A 173 -5.32 7.34 5.27
N PRO A 174 -6.23 8.19 4.75
CA PRO A 174 -7.53 8.41 5.37
C PRO A 174 -8.23 7.09 5.65
N LYS A 175 -8.75 6.95 6.88
CA LYS A 175 -9.56 5.79 7.25
C LYS A 175 -11.01 6.02 6.84
N LEU A 176 -11.58 5.07 6.12
CA LEU A 176 -12.99 5.04 5.76
C LEU A 176 -13.57 3.67 6.05
N SER A 177 -14.85 3.60 6.38
CA SER A 177 -15.61 2.37 6.39
C SER A 177 -15.96 1.91 4.97
N PHE A 178 -16.32 0.63 4.84
CA PHE A 178 -16.86 0.10 3.59
C PHE A 178 -18.13 0.85 3.14
N ALA A 179 -18.98 1.28 4.07
CA ALA A 179 -20.20 2.01 3.75
C ALA A 179 -19.87 3.38 3.12
N GLU A 180 -18.93 4.12 3.71
CA GLU A 180 -18.48 5.41 3.18
C GLU A 180 -17.87 5.27 1.78
N VAL A 181 -17.05 4.24 1.54
CA VAL A 181 -16.49 4.00 0.19
C VAL A 181 -17.55 3.57 -0.81
N ARG A 182 -18.50 2.71 -0.43
CA ARG A 182 -19.58 2.24 -1.30
C ARG A 182 -20.49 3.39 -1.74
N ASP A 183 -20.78 4.31 -0.83
CA ASP A 183 -21.74 5.39 -1.03
C ASP A 183 -21.06 6.69 -1.49
N LEU A 184 -19.75 6.66 -1.76
CA LEU A 184 -18.94 7.81 -2.15
C LEU A 184 -19.38 8.38 -3.51
N SER A 185 -19.76 9.66 -3.53
CA SER A 185 -20.07 10.35 -4.79
C SER A 185 -18.80 10.89 -5.47
N ALA A 186 -18.92 11.25 -6.76
CA ALA A 186 -17.83 11.91 -7.48
C ALA A 186 -17.46 13.28 -6.85
N ALA A 187 -18.45 14.00 -6.31
CA ALA A 187 -18.23 15.28 -5.64
C ALA A 187 -17.50 15.12 -4.31
N ASP A 188 -17.89 14.13 -3.49
CA ASP A 188 -17.22 13.82 -2.22
C ASP A 188 -15.77 13.42 -2.48
N LEU A 189 -15.54 12.55 -3.47
CA LEU A 189 -14.20 12.13 -3.84
C LEU A 189 -13.34 13.31 -4.31
N ALA A 190 -13.89 14.21 -5.12
CA ALA A 190 -13.17 15.40 -5.57
C ALA A 190 -12.81 16.32 -4.40
N ALA A 191 -13.74 16.52 -3.45
CA ALA A 191 -13.51 17.30 -2.25
C ALA A 191 -12.41 16.70 -1.38
N MET A 192 -12.46 15.39 -1.10
CA MET A 192 -11.44 14.67 -0.32
C MET A 192 -10.05 14.77 -0.97
N LYS A 193 -9.97 14.60 -2.29
CA LYS A 193 -8.69 14.74 -3.03
C LYS A 193 -8.14 16.16 -2.94
N ALA A 194 -9.01 17.17 -3.05
CA ALA A 194 -8.61 18.56 -2.96
C ALA A 194 -8.12 18.94 -1.56
N GLU A 195 -8.80 18.47 -0.51
CA GLU A 195 -8.41 18.68 0.89
C GLU A 195 -7.05 18.05 1.19
N LEU A 196 -6.84 16.79 0.79
CA LEU A 196 -5.54 16.12 0.93
C LEU A 196 -4.45 16.85 0.16
N ALA A 197 -4.70 17.23 -1.08
CA ALA A 197 -3.74 17.95 -1.89
C ALA A 197 -3.35 19.30 -1.26
N ALA A 198 -4.30 19.99 -0.64
CA ALA A 198 -4.07 21.27 0.02
C ALA A 198 -3.26 21.14 1.32
N GLY A 199 -3.33 20.00 2.01
CA GLY A 199 -2.58 19.77 3.24
C GLY A 199 -1.21 19.10 3.05
N ILE A 200 -0.80 18.76 1.82
CA ILE A 200 0.55 18.25 1.54
C ILE A 200 1.58 19.39 1.59
N ASP A 201 2.67 19.22 2.35
CA ASP A 201 3.81 20.13 2.27
C ASP A 201 4.62 19.85 0.99
N VAL A 202 4.39 20.66 -0.03
CA VAL A 202 5.05 20.56 -1.34
C VAL A 202 6.57 20.75 -1.23
N LYS A 203 7.08 21.54 -0.28
CA LYS A 203 8.53 21.74 -0.12
C LYS A 203 9.21 20.47 0.41
N ALA A 204 8.58 19.80 1.37
CA ALA A 204 9.08 18.52 1.87
C ALA A 204 9.09 17.45 0.77
N VAL A 205 8.04 17.42 -0.07
CA VAL A 205 7.98 16.53 -1.24
C VAL A 205 9.11 16.83 -2.24
N ASP A 206 9.28 18.09 -2.63
CA ASP A 206 10.32 18.49 -3.59
C ASP A 206 11.73 18.19 -3.08
N ALA A 207 11.96 18.36 -1.78
CA ALA A 207 13.22 18.00 -1.12
C ALA A 207 13.45 16.48 -1.12
N ALA A 208 12.42 15.68 -0.80
CA ALA A 208 12.50 14.22 -0.82
C ALA A 208 12.82 13.71 -2.23
N GLU A 209 12.09 14.16 -3.24
CA GLU A 209 12.30 13.76 -4.64
C GLU A 209 13.67 14.23 -5.18
N THR A 210 14.20 15.35 -4.69
CA THR A 210 15.55 15.79 -5.02
C THR A 210 16.60 14.87 -4.43
N MET A 211 16.46 14.47 -3.17
CA MET A 211 17.36 13.50 -2.53
C MET A 211 17.26 12.12 -3.18
N GLU A 212 16.06 11.65 -3.54
CA GLU A 212 15.89 10.39 -4.27
C GLU A 212 16.65 10.40 -5.61
N ARG A 213 16.63 11.53 -6.34
CA ARG A 213 17.41 11.69 -7.58
C ARG A 213 18.90 11.81 -7.35
N GLU A 214 19.33 12.40 -6.23
CA GLU A 214 20.74 12.59 -5.89
C GLU A 214 21.40 11.26 -5.47
N PHE A 215 20.70 10.47 -4.65
CA PHE A 215 21.22 9.19 -4.16
C PHE A 215 21.05 8.05 -5.17
N ASP A 216 20.05 8.13 -6.05
CA ASP A 216 19.85 7.21 -7.17
C ASP A 216 19.92 5.73 -6.79
N TYR A 217 19.27 5.35 -5.67
CA TYR A 217 19.13 3.96 -5.23
C TYR A 217 18.12 3.20 -6.12
N PHE A 218 18.46 3.09 -7.40
CA PHE A 218 17.63 2.53 -8.44
C PHE A 218 18.25 1.25 -9.02
N TYR A 219 17.52 0.15 -8.88
CA TYR A 219 17.93 -1.17 -9.36
C TYR A 219 16.91 -1.69 -10.36
N GLU A 220 17.24 -1.63 -11.65
CA GLU A 220 16.30 -1.86 -12.76
C GLU A 220 15.53 -3.19 -12.66
N HIS A 221 16.19 -4.25 -12.21
CA HIS A 221 15.55 -5.57 -12.07
C HIS A 221 14.69 -5.73 -10.81
N GLY A 222 14.62 -4.71 -9.96
CA GLY A 222 13.90 -4.73 -8.69
C GLY A 222 14.58 -5.55 -7.59
N MET A 223 15.73 -6.17 -7.88
CA MET A 223 16.48 -7.02 -6.95
C MET A 223 17.49 -6.24 -6.11
N TYR A 224 17.04 -5.13 -5.50
CA TYR A 224 17.89 -4.24 -4.70
C TYR A 224 18.55 -4.96 -3.50
N TRP A 225 17.99 -6.06 -3.03
CA TRP A 225 18.54 -6.87 -1.93
C TRP A 225 19.90 -7.51 -2.26
N ASN A 226 20.30 -7.53 -3.53
CA ASN A 226 21.65 -7.95 -3.93
C ASN A 226 22.70 -6.83 -3.76
N HIS A 227 22.26 -5.63 -3.37
CA HIS A 227 23.03 -4.38 -3.31
C HIS A 227 22.79 -3.65 -1.98
N LEU A 228 22.48 -4.37 -0.89
CA LEU A 228 22.17 -3.74 0.41
C LEU A 228 23.35 -2.94 0.97
N ASP A 229 24.58 -3.33 0.62
CA ASP A 229 25.82 -2.64 0.97
C ASP A 229 26.02 -1.31 0.22
N GLU A 230 25.29 -1.09 -0.87
CA GLU A 230 25.30 0.15 -1.65
C GLU A 230 24.26 1.18 -1.14
N ILE A 231 23.39 0.79 -0.20
CA ILE A 231 22.28 1.62 0.27
C ILE A 231 22.58 2.16 1.67
N ASP A 232 22.80 3.46 1.79
CA ASP A 232 23.00 4.12 3.08
C ASP A 232 21.66 4.33 3.81
N GLY A 233 21.53 3.70 4.99
CA GLY A 233 20.32 3.80 5.81
C GLY A 233 20.08 5.18 6.42
N ALA A 234 21.13 5.95 6.72
CA ALA A 234 21.00 7.32 7.21
C ALA A 234 20.47 8.25 6.12
N ASP A 235 20.91 8.05 4.87
CA ASP A 235 20.38 8.78 3.72
C ASP A 235 18.92 8.42 3.44
N LEU A 236 18.57 7.14 3.47
CA LEU A 236 17.16 6.74 3.40
C LEU A 236 16.34 7.32 4.56
N ALA A 237 16.89 7.38 5.78
CA ALA A 237 16.16 7.91 6.92
C ALA A 237 15.91 9.43 6.78
N ARG A 238 16.79 10.16 6.08
CA ARG A 238 16.56 11.57 5.71
C ARG A 238 15.40 11.70 4.73
N ILE A 239 15.36 10.87 3.70
CA ILE A 239 14.25 10.83 2.73
C ILE A 239 12.93 10.47 3.44
N ASP A 240 12.95 9.43 4.28
CA ASP A 240 11.77 8.94 4.97
C ASP A 240 11.17 10.03 5.89
N ARG A 241 12.01 10.83 6.57
CA ARG A 241 11.53 11.98 7.37
C ARG A 241 10.82 13.04 6.52
N LEU A 242 11.33 13.36 5.34
CA LEU A 242 10.71 14.35 4.45
C LEU A 242 9.34 13.85 3.95
N TRP A 243 9.20 12.55 3.66
CA TRP A 243 7.91 11.99 3.28
C TRP A 243 6.88 12.02 4.42
N LEU A 244 7.32 11.84 5.67
CA LEU A 244 6.44 11.97 6.83
C LEU A 244 6.05 13.43 7.09
N GLU A 245 7.01 14.35 7.03
CA GLU A 245 6.78 15.80 7.14
C GLU A 245 5.75 16.27 6.10
N ALA A 246 5.84 15.76 4.87
CA ALA A 246 4.92 16.07 3.79
C ALA A 246 3.44 15.77 4.10
N VAL A 247 3.14 14.90 5.07
CA VAL A 247 1.77 14.48 5.43
C VAL A 247 1.42 14.70 6.91
N GLU A 248 2.30 15.33 7.69
CA GLU A 248 2.14 15.46 9.15
C GLU A 248 0.81 16.13 9.54
N GLY A 249 0.41 17.17 8.78
CA GLY A 249 -0.86 17.88 8.99
C GLY A 249 -2.12 17.13 8.51
N LEU A 250 -1.97 16.00 7.84
CA LEU A 250 -3.07 15.18 7.29
C LEU A 250 -3.39 13.97 8.16
N THR A 251 -2.43 13.52 8.96
CA THR A 251 -2.59 12.37 9.85
C THR A 251 -3.16 12.82 11.20
N ALA A 252 -4.20 12.14 11.69
CA ALA A 252 -4.67 12.36 13.06
C ALA A 252 -3.49 12.24 14.05
N PRO A 253 -3.44 13.05 15.12
CA PRO A 253 -2.30 13.07 16.02
C PRO A 253 -2.03 11.66 16.59
N PRO A 254 -0.76 11.31 16.87
CA PRO A 254 -0.44 10.04 17.50
C PRO A 254 -1.25 9.90 18.80
N LEU A 255 -1.93 8.76 18.95
CA LEU A 255 -2.55 8.40 20.23
C LEU A 255 -1.47 8.51 21.31
N GLU A 256 -1.71 9.37 22.30
CA GLU A 256 -0.86 9.49 23.48
C GLU A 256 -0.55 8.10 24.03
N GLN A 257 0.73 7.83 24.27
CA GLN A 257 1.12 6.66 25.06
C GLN A 257 0.41 6.79 26.41
N CYS A 258 -0.59 5.94 26.66
CA CYS A 258 -1.05 5.70 28.02
C CYS A 258 0.16 5.18 28.82
N SER A 259 0.84 6.11 29.48
CA SER A 259 1.75 5.86 30.58
C SER A 259 0.99 5.02 31.60
N ALA A 260 1.26 3.72 31.60
CA ALA A 260 0.98 2.87 32.74
C ALA A 260 1.85 3.37 33.90
N ALA A 261 1.22 4.10 34.82
CA ALA A 261 1.75 4.38 36.13
C ALA A 261 0.67 4.01 37.15
N GLU A 262 0.76 2.76 37.63
CA GLU A 262 0.62 2.47 39.06
C GLU A 262 2.02 2.18 39.61
#